data_AF-A0A7R7JCA0-F1
#
_entry.id   AF-A0A7R7JCA0-F1
#
_cell.length_a   1.000
_cell.length_b   1.000
_cell.length_c   1.000
_cell.angle_alpha   90.00
_cell.angle_beta   90.00
_cell.angle_gamma   90.00
#
_symmetry.space_group_name_H-M   'P 1'
#
loop_
_entity.id
_entity.type
_entity.pdbx_description
1 polymer ?
#
loop_
_entity_poly.entity_id
_entity_poly.type
_entity_poly.pdbx_seq_one_letter_code
_entity_poly.pdbx_strand_id
1 'polypeptide(L)'
;MKSNKQARKAVPEFERARYVALILQLDPSKVYPIGPDATEEGNQHLVDFVLDYLGRLVDNAAQIKARPGTKPPRFYQHMRTLHHCCDVMDGTAEPPAPNEHGEYENTDGYRCPLFLLEGGDV
;
A
#
# COMPACT_ATOMS: atom_id res chain seq x y z
N MET A 1 -29.18 -2.94 -27.17
CA MET A 1 -27.88 -3.00 -26.46
C MET A 1 -27.77 -1.74 -25.62
N LYS A 2 -27.93 -1.83 -24.29
CA LYS A 2 -27.74 -0.69 -23.38
C LYS A 2 -26.34 -0.80 -22.78
N SER A 3 -25.37 -0.05 -23.32
CA SER A 3 -24.07 0.13 -22.68
C SER A 3 -24.29 0.98 -21.43
N ASN A 4 -24.43 0.32 -20.29
CA ASN A 4 -24.41 0.96 -18.99
C ASN A 4 -22.94 1.31 -18.67
N LYS A 5 -22.43 2.42 -19.21
CA LYS A 5 -21.17 3.01 -18.73
C LYS A 5 -21.46 3.62 -17.36
N GLN A 6 -21.54 2.78 -16.33
CA GLN A 6 -21.34 3.25 -14.96
C GLN A 6 -19.96 3.88 -14.94
N ALA A 7 -19.90 5.20 -14.68
CA ALA A 7 -18.66 5.83 -14.31
C ALA A 7 -18.11 5.04 -13.11
N ARG A 8 -16.93 4.42 -13.27
CA ARG A 8 -16.22 3.82 -12.13
C ARG A 8 -16.05 4.93 -11.11
N LYS A 9 -16.74 4.82 -9.97
CA LYS A 9 -16.49 5.72 -8.86
C LYS A 9 -15.06 5.43 -8.39
N ALA A 10 -14.25 6.47 -8.26
CA ALA A 10 -12.93 6.34 -7.69
C ALA A 10 -13.03 5.63 -6.33
N VAL A 11 -12.14 4.66 -6.10
CA VAL A 11 -12.10 3.93 -4.83
C VAL A 11 -11.79 4.92 -3.70
N PRO A 12 -12.58 4.94 -2.61
CA PRO A 12 -12.33 5.83 -1.48
C PRO A 12 -10.91 5.69 -0.93
N GLU A 13 -10.33 6.79 -0.44
CA GLU A 13 -8.93 6.80 0.02
C GLU A 13 -8.66 5.82 1.16
N PHE A 14 -9.59 5.68 2.11
CA PHE A 14 -9.45 4.71 3.19
C PHE A 14 -9.43 3.26 2.69
N GLU A 15 -10.17 2.93 1.63
CA GLU A 15 -10.12 1.60 1.00
C GLU A 15 -8.79 1.34 0.32
N ARG A 16 -8.21 2.38 -0.32
CA ARG A 16 -6.84 2.31 -0.86
C ARG A 16 -5.81 2.12 0.25
N ALA A 17 -5.95 2.83 1.37
CA ALA A 17 -5.09 2.68 2.54
C ALA A 17 -5.20 1.28 3.16
N ARG A 18 -6.41 0.70 3.27
CA ARG A 18 -6.62 -0.69 3.74
C ARG A 18 -5.87 -1.71 2.86
N TYR A 19 -5.98 -1.56 1.54
CA TYR A 19 -5.22 -2.41 0.62
C TYR A 19 -3.71 -2.24 0.78
N VAL A 20 -3.22 -1.00 0.85
CA VAL A 20 -1.78 -0.73 1.01
C VAL A 20 -1.28 -1.27 2.36
N ALA A 21 -2.05 -1.16 3.43
CA ALA A 21 -1.71 -1.72 4.74
C ALA A 21 -1.49 -3.25 4.66
N LEU A 22 -2.35 -3.98 3.94
CA LEU A 22 -2.15 -5.41 3.66
C LEU A 22 -0.82 -5.66 2.94
N ILE A 23 -0.54 -4.93 1.86
CA ILE A 23 0.69 -5.12 1.05
C ILE A 23 1.94 -4.85 1.87
N LEU A 24 1.90 -3.82 2.71
CA LEU A 24 2.97 -3.45 3.62
C LEU A 24 3.03 -4.35 4.88
N GLN A 25 2.13 -5.33 5.01
CA GLN A 25 1.98 -6.21 6.18
C GLN A 25 1.87 -5.41 7.48
N LEU A 26 1.28 -4.23 7.41
CA LEU A 26 0.88 -3.45 8.56
C LEU A 26 -0.33 -4.16 9.16
N ASP A 27 -0.28 -4.44 10.44
CA ASP A 27 -1.42 -4.99 11.17
C ASP A 27 -2.43 -3.85 11.39
N PRO A 28 -3.47 -3.73 10.54
CA PRO A 28 -4.31 -2.55 10.60
C PRO A 28 -5.19 -2.61 11.84
N SER A 29 -5.42 -3.80 12.43
CA SER A 29 -6.13 -3.96 13.71
C SER A 29 -5.39 -3.37 14.91
N LYS A 30 -4.07 -3.18 14.80
CA LYS A 30 -3.25 -2.49 15.81
C LYS A 30 -3.24 -0.98 15.66
N VAL A 31 -3.68 -0.48 14.51
CA VAL A 31 -3.75 0.96 14.19
C VAL A 31 -5.20 1.44 14.30
N TYR A 32 -6.18 0.60 13.96
CA TYR A 32 -7.59 0.95 13.92
C TYR A 32 -8.54 -0.28 13.86
N PRO A 33 -9.75 -0.26 14.47
CA PRO A 33 -10.74 -1.31 14.26
C PRO A 33 -11.25 -1.35 12.81
N ILE A 34 -10.95 -2.44 12.09
CA ILE A 34 -11.51 -2.72 10.76
C ILE A 34 -12.90 -3.33 10.97
N GLY A 35 -13.98 -2.63 10.61
CA GLY A 35 -15.32 -3.21 10.73
C GLY A 35 -16.48 -2.22 10.54
N PRO A 36 -17.73 -2.68 10.77
CA PRO A 36 -18.95 -1.86 10.68
C PRO A 36 -18.94 -0.63 11.60
N ASP A 37 -18.08 -0.64 12.62
CA ASP A 37 -17.93 0.40 13.63
C ASP A 37 -16.80 1.40 13.31
N ALA A 38 -16.24 1.36 12.09
CA ALA A 38 -15.21 2.31 11.64
C ALA A 38 -15.78 3.73 11.49
N THR A 39 -15.29 4.66 12.30
CA THR A 39 -15.61 6.09 12.25
C THR A 39 -14.82 6.83 11.16
N GLU A 40 -15.29 8.00 10.73
CA GLU A 40 -14.58 8.83 9.75
C GLU A 40 -13.18 9.24 10.24
N GLU A 41 -13.04 9.60 11.52
CA GLU A 41 -11.74 9.94 12.13
C GLU A 41 -10.78 8.75 12.09
N GLY A 42 -11.32 7.56 12.20
CA GLY A 42 -10.59 6.32 12.12
C GLY A 42 -10.06 5.96 10.76
N ASN A 43 -10.93 6.10 9.76
CA ASN A 43 -10.57 5.98 8.36
C ASN A 43 -9.45 6.98 8.03
N GLN A 44 -9.55 8.23 8.52
CA GLN A 44 -8.49 9.22 8.34
C GLN A 44 -7.20 8.82 9.06
N HIS A 45 -7.27 8.31 10.30
CA HIS A 45 -6.09 7.86 11.02
C HIS A 45 -5.34 6.74 10.29
N LEU A 46 -6.06 5.77 9.72
CA LEU A 46 -5.46 4.73 8.88
C LEU A 46 -4.75 5.33 7.67
N VAL A 47 -5.39 6.26 6.98
CA VAL A 47 -4.81 6.96 5.81
C VAL A 47 -3.51 7.66 6.21
N ASP A 48 -3.55 8.47 7.27
CA ASP A 48 -2.39 9.23 7.75
C ASP A 48 -1.23 8.30 8.15
N PHE A 49 -1.53 7.20 8.85
CA PHE A 49 -0.53 6.21 9.25
C PHE A 49 0.13 5.54 8.04
N VAL A 50 -0.67 5.14 7.05
CA VAL A 50 -0.16 4.51 5.83
C VAL A 50 0.71 5.48 5.04
N LEU A 51 0.30 6.74 4.90
CA LEU A 51 1.08 7.77 4.20
C LEU A 51 2.42 8.04 4.89
N ASP A 52 2.44 8.19 6.22
CA ASP A 52 3.69 8.37 6.99
C ASP A 52 4.63 7.17 6.82
N TYR A 53 4.11 5.95 7.00
CA TYR A 53 4.91 4.74 6.91
C TYR A 53 5.47 4.53 5.48
N LEU A 54 4.65 4.78 4.47
CA LEU A 54 5.05 4.72 3.07
C LEU A 54 6.10 5.77 2.73
N GLY A 55 5.97 7.00 3.24
CA GLY A 55 6.96 8.07 3.06
C GLY A 55 8.33 7.66 3.60
N ARG A 56 8.38 7.11 4.82
CA ARG A 56 9.64 6.60 5.42
C ARG A 56 10.29 5.50 4.59
N LEU A 57 9.49 4.60 4.01
CA LEU A 57 9.99 3.56 3.12
C LEU A 57 10.59 4.15 1.82
N VAL A 58 9.91 5.12 1.21
CA VAL A 58 10.38 5.80 -0.01
C VAL A 58 11.70 6.52 0.24
N ASP A 59 11.79 7.26 1.34
CA ASP A 59 13.01 7.99 1.72
C ASP A 59 14.20 7.03 1.92
N ASN A 60 13.99 5.94 2.66
CA ASN A 60 15.03 4.94 2.85
C ASN A 60 15.43 4.25 1.54
N ALA A 61 14.47 3.94 0.68
CA ALA A 61 14.74 3.36 -0.63
C ALA A 61 15.59 4.29 -1.50
N ALA A 62 15.31 5.60 -1.46
CA ALA A 62 16.08 6.63 -2.16
C ALA A 62 17.52 6.71 -1.61
N GLN A 63 17.69 6.69 -0.29
CA GLN A 63 19.01 6.65 0.35
C GLN A 63 19.82 5.41 -0.06
N ILE A 64 19.20 4.22 -0.06
CA ILE A 64 19.85 2.98 -0.48
C ILE A 64 20.25 3.08 -1.96
N LYS A 65 19.33 3.53 -2.83
CA LYS A 65 19.57 3.69 -4.27
C LYS A 65 20.74 4.63 -4.58
N ALA A 66 20.91 5.69 -3.78
CA ALA A 66 21.99 6.66 -3.94
C ALA A 66 23.39 6.12 -3.56
N ARG A 67 23.47 5.04 -2.77
CA ARG A 67 24.77 4.42 -2.42
C ARG A 67 25.43 3.81 -3.67
N PRO A 68 26.76 3.96 -3.84
CA PRO A 68 27.47 3.31 -4.95
C PRO A 68 27.36 1.77 -4.87
N GLY A 69 27.52 1.11 -6.02
CA GLY A 69 27.44 -0.35 -6.14
C GLY A 69 26.09 -0.89 -6.61
N THR A 70 26.12 -2.09 -7.20
CA THR A 70 24.93 -2.79 -7.71
C THR A 70 23.99 -3.20 -6.60
N LYS A 71 22.67 -3.05 -6.81
CA LYS A 71 21.66 -3.52 -5.86
C LYS A 71 21.25 -4.96 -6.14
N PRO A 72 21.02 -5.78 -5.10
CA PRO A 72 20.57 -7.15 -5.29
C PRO A 72 19.21 -7.16 -6.00
N PRO A 73 18.87 -8.22 -6.77
CA PRO A 73 17.58 -8.32 -7.46
C PRO A 73 16.36 -8.11 -6.54
N ARG A 74 16.47 -8.50 -5.27
CA ARG A 74 15.43 -8.29 -4.25
C ARG A 74 15.10 -6.81 -4.02
N PHE A 75 16.09 -5.91 -4.10
CA PHE A 75 15.86 -4.47 -3.97
C PHE A 75 14.85 -3.97 -5.01
N TYR A 76 15.00 -4.38 -6.26
CA TYR A 76 14.09 -3.96 -7.35
C TYR A 76 12.68 -4.54 -7.20
N GLN A 77 12.54 -5.72 -6.57
CA GLN A 77 11.22 -6.29 -6.24
C GLN A 77 10.50 -5.48 -5.15
N HIS A 78 11.24 -4.99 -4.15
CA HIS A 78 10.69 -4.10 -3.13
C HIS A 78 10.37 -2.71 -3.70
N MET A 79 11.21 -2.18 -4.60
CA MET A 79 10.91 -0.93 -5.33
C MET A 79 9.63 -1.04 -6.15
N ARG A 80 9.40 -2.18 -6.82
CA ARG A 80 8.13 -2.43 -7.55
C ARG A 80 6.93 -2.37 -6.60
N THR A 81 7.04 -2.95 -5.42
CA THR A 81 5.98 -2.91 -4.39
C THR A 81 5.75 -1.49 -3.90
N LEU A 82 6.83 -0.75 -3.60
CA LEU A 82 6.77 0.65 -3.17
C LEU A 82 6.08 1.55 -4.19
N HIS A 83 6.48 1.45 -5.46
CA HIS A 83 5.84 2.23 -6.53
C HIS A 83 4.35 1.93 -6.63
N HIS A 84 3.95 0.66 -6.60
CA HIS A 84 2.54 0.29 -6.64
C HIS A 84 1.75 0.83 -5.43
N CYS A 85 2.34 0.78 -4.23
CA CYS A 85 1.71 1.37 -3.05
C CYS A 85 1.54 2.90 -3.19
N CYS A 86 2.51 3.60 -3.77
CA CYS A 86 2.40 5.04 -4.05
C CYS A 86 1.30 5.30 -5.09
N ASP A 87 1.30 4.57 -6.19
CA ASP A 87 0.31 4.71 -7.26
C ASP A 87 -1.12 4.48 -6.75
N VAL A 88 -1.30 3.48 -5.85
CA VAL A 88 -2.60 3.23 -5.22
C VAL A 88 -2.98 4.36 -4.26
N MET A 89 -2.07 4.86 -3.43
CA MET A 89 -2.40 5.98 -2.53
C MET A 89 -2.73 7.26 -3.30
N ASP A 90 -1.97 7.58 -4.35
CA ASP A 90 -2.17 8.72 -5.24
C ASP A 90 -3.43 8.58 -6.12
N GLY A 91 -4.04 7.39 -6.17
CA GLY A 91 -5.23 7.09 -6.96
C GLY A 91 -4.95 6.95 -8.46
N THR A 92 -3.68 6.77 -8.86
CA THR A 92 -3.27 6.51 -10.24
C THR A 92 -3.37 5.02 -10.59
N ALA A 93 -3.40 4.14 -9.58
CA ALA A 93 -3.74 2.73 -9.68
C ALA A 93 -4.96 2.39 -8.80
N GLU A 94 -5.84 1.53 -9.30
CA GLU A 94 -6.95 0.99 -8.52
C GLU A 94 -6.50 -0.28 -7.78
N PRO A 95 -6.82 -0.44 -6.47
CA PRO A 95 -6.65 -1.73 -5.82
C PRO A 95 -7.58 -2.77 -6.48
N PRO A 96 -7.26 -4.08 -6.38
CA PRO A 96 -8.19 -5.13 -6.79
C PRO A 96 -9.48 -5.01 -5.98
N ALA A 97 -10.60 -5.50 -6.54
CA ALA A 97 -11.82 -5.60 -5.76
C ALA A 97 -11.59 -6.55 -4.57
N PRO A 98 -12.06 -6.21 -3.37
CA PRO A 98 -12.01 -7.13 -2.24
C PRO A 98 -12.84 -8.39 -2.55
N ASN A 99 -12.51 -9.49 -1.87
CA ASN A 99 -13.24 -10.75 -1.99
C ASN A 99 -14.67 -10.64 -1.39
N GLU A 100 -15.43 -11.73 -1.43
CA GLU A 100 -16.81 -11.78 -0.94
C GLU A 100 -16.96 -11.46 0.57
N HIS A 101 -15.87 -11.52 1.32
CA HIS A 101 -15.81 -11.17 2.74
C HIS A 101 -15.36 -9.71 2.99
N GLY A 102 -15.10 -8.94 1.95
CA GLY A 102 -14.60 -7.56 2.07
C GLY A 102 -13.11 -7.48 2.42
N GLU A 103 -12.36 -8.55 2.17
CA GLU A 103 -10.92 -8.63 2.42
C GLU A 103 -10.13 -8.47 1.11
N TYR A 104 -9.00 -7.79 1.20
CA TYR A 104 -8.08 -7.67 0.07
C TYR A 104 -7.11 -8.84 0.04
N GLU A 105 -6.64 -9.18 -1.17
CA GLU A 105 -5.64 -10.22 -1.39
C GLU A 105 -4.46 -9.69 -2.21
N ASN A 106 -3.26 -10.18 -1.91
CA ASN A 106 -2.05 -9.85 -2.65
C ASN A 106 -1.84 -10.82 -3.84
N THR A 107 -2.72 -10.75 -4.83
CA THR A 107 -2.72 -11.66 -5.99
C THR A 107 -1.51 -11.45 -6.91
N ASP A 108 -0.95 -10.24 -6.93
CA ASP A 108 0.16 -9.86 -7.82
C ASP A 108 1.55 -10.19 -7.25
N GLY A 109 1.59 -10.78 -6.05
CA GLY A 109 2.82 -11.26 -5.42
C GLY A 109 3.76 -10.14 -4.94
N TYR A 110 3.21 -8.99 -4.54
CA TYR A 110 3.99 -7.90 -3.96
C TYR A 110 4.72 -8.38 -2.70
N ARG A 111 5.95 -7.88 -2.48
CA ARG A 111 6.76 -8.27 -1.32
C ARG A 111 6.89 -7.10 -0.37
N CYS A 112 6.49 -7.34 0.88
CA CYS A 112 6.59 -6.34 1.92
C CYS A 112 8.00 -5.72 1.97
N PRO A 113 8.13 -4.39 1.85
CA PRO A 113 9.41 -3.71 1.77
C PRO A 113 10.05 -3.45 3.15
N LEU A 114 9.68 -4.18 4.21
CA LEU A 114 10.23 -4.03 5.58
C LEU A 114 11.77 -3.98 5.62
N PHE A 115 12.44 -4.74 4.75
CA PHE A 115 13.90 -4.72 4.60
C PHE A 115 14.49 -3.32 4.36
N LEU A 116 13.72 -2.40 3.78
CA LEU A 116 14.14 -1.01 3.53
C LEU A 116 14.14 -0.16 4.81
N LEU A 117 13.43 -0.55 5.88
CA LEU A 117 13.46 0.14 7.17
C LEU A 117 14.62 -0.33 8.05
N GLU A 118 14.97 -1.60 7.98
CA GLU A 118 15.97 -2.20 8.87
C GLU A 118 17.42 -1.94 8.43
N GLY A 119 17.63 -1.33 7.26
CA GLY A 119 18.97 -1.15 6.70
C GLY A 119 19.71 -2.47 6.50
N GLY A 120 18.95 -3.58 6.38
CA GLY A 120 19.47 -4.94 6.39
C GLY A 120 20.56 -5.13 5.35
N ASP A 121 21.55 -5.94 5.70
CA ASP A 121 22.76 -6.14 4.90
C ASP A 121 22.43 -6.38 3.42
N VAL A 122 22.99 -5.50 2.60
CA VAL A 122 22.86 -5.47 1.13
C VAL A 122 23.79 -6.50 0.50
#